data_AF-A0A1C7MN44-F1
#
_entry.id   AF-A0A1C7MN44-F1
#
_cell.length_a   1.000
_cell.length_b   1.000
_cell.length_c   1.000
_cell.angle_alpha   90.00
_cell.angle_beta   90.00
_cell.angle_gamma   90.00
#
_symmetry.space_group_name_H-M   'P 1'
#
loop_
_entity.id
_entity.type
_entity.pdbx_description
1 polymer ?
#
loop_
_entity_poly.entity_id
_entity_poly.type
_entity_poly.pdbx_seq_one_letter_code
_entity_poly.pdbx_strand_id
1 'polypeptide(L)'
;MGVVLDTLAKVDSFCKFMLSDANRFCFSFFRMLSLKIPAREFENTSFEPSDALIDVLGRASRLEELEIDNCEMLLSWHLWLSDALSALTTLKELMVDIGPHCPLSYDMVQDMKSALVKVSIVFGGIDYDPIRLIANFSASLEEVELHSAQLIPDDDLDRGLQFPRVQYFLMSNNHWPSVEHLVHLFPNLHSLCTGFTEHEKQLRADMYRGYRSNHSVMDDILDLREENQRYQTGEDGLTWSSLNHIRGRTADLFMLGLACAVYRVDIILVETLTRDMVPDILLDTRPSILEITFCTEDLDLDLLPDLLGSPEVAPLSHLILQCVVNVSVDMDKLKFGVLAMIEPLLITSLVLRVKWHENVNMSPMHLAIVEALDSEGGLEVLAQEIADAAPALGYFKHIFIDVWERGMRCWNVIRADYGEIQVVEISRSEGMEIMSTEGIEDMSDIYW
;
A
#
# COMPACT_ATOMS: atom_id res chain seq x y z
N MET A 1 16.37 18.45 -10.26
CA MET A 1 15.27 19.06 -11.05
C MET A 1 14.58 17.93 -11.78
N GLY A 2 13.26 17.80 -11.60
CA GLY A 2 12.43 16.83 -12.32
C GLY A 2 11.63 17.50 -13.43
N VAL A 3 11.31 16.73 -14.47
CA VAL A 3 10.52 17.19 -15.62
C VAL A 3 9.46 16.15 -15.93
N VAL A 4 8.20 16.59 -16.01
CA VAL A 4 7.05 15.75 -16.40
C VAL A 4 6.57 16.20 -17.78
N LEU A 5 6.48 15.25 -18.71
CA LEU A 5 6.10 15.47 -20.10
C LEU A 5 4.91 14.57 -20.42
N ASP A 6 3.74 15.18 -20.62
CA ASP A 6 2.45 14.49 -20.80
C ASP A 6 1.93 14.55 -22.25
N THR A 7 2.71 15.12 -23.17
CA THR A 7 2.33 15.32 -24.59
C THR A 7 3.58 15.34 -25.46
N LEU A 8 3.46 14.90 -26.73
CA LEU A 8 4.57 14.87 -27.68
C LEU A 8 5.13 16.28 -27.97
N ALA A 9 4.26 17.30 -27.99
CA ALA A 9 4.67 18.69 -28.18
C ALA A 9 5.54 19.21 -27.03
N LYS A 10 5.27 18.79 -25.77
CA LYS A 10 6.12 19.11 -24.63
C LYS A 10 7.46 18.37 -24.71
N VAL A 11 7.49 17.13 -25.19
CA VAL A 11 8.74 16.38 -25.42
C VAL A 11 9.63 17.12 -26.42
N ASP A 12 9.10 17.52 -27.57
CA ASP A 12 9.85 18.27 -28.58
C ASP A 12 10.36 19.63 -28.03
N SER A 13 9.49 20.37 -27.33
CA SER A 13 9.86 21.64 -26.70
C SER A 13 10.96 21.48 -25.66
N PHE A 14 10.87 20.42 -24.84
CA PHE A 14 11.88 20.08 -23.85
C PHE A 14 13.21 19.72 -24.50
N CYS A 15 13.20 18.90 -25.56
CA CYS A 15 14.42 18.52 -26.26
C CYS A 15 15.11 19.73 -26.89
N LYS A 16 14.36 20.61 -27.56
CA LYS A 16 14.87 21.87 -28.11
C LYS A 16 15.47 22.77 -27.02
N PHE A 17 14.82 22.84 -25.85
CA PHE A 17 15.33 23.59 -24.71
C PHE A 17 16.66 23.00 -24.20
N MET A 18 16.72 21.68 -23.97
CA MET A 18 17.90 21.01 -23.41
C MET A 18 19.10 21.04 -24.38
N LEU A 19 18.84 20.93 -25.69
CA LEU A 19 19.88 20.92 -26.72
C LEU A 19 20.33 22.32 -27.15
N SER A 20 19.66 23.38 -26.68
CA SER A 20 20.10 24.75 -26.90
C SER A 20 21.47 25.00 -26.25
N ASP A 21 22.40 25.62 -26.98
CA ASP A 21 23.76 25.90 -26.51
C ASP A 21 23.81 26.70 -25.20
N ALA A 22 22.79 27.53 -24.96
CA ALA A 22 22.66 28.31 -23.73
C ALA A 22 22.44 27.44 -22.47
N ASN A 23 21.99 26.19 -22.64
CA ASN A 23 21.48 25.34 -21.56
C ASN A 23 22.37 24.13 -21.26
N ARG A 24 23.64 24.12 -21.68
CA ARG A 24 24.57 23.01 -21.40
C ARG A 24 24.68 22.65 -19.92
N PHE A 25 24.50 23.62 -19.02
CA PHE A 25 24.53 23.39 -17.58
C PHE A 25 23.29 22.68 -17.05
N CYS A 26 22.15 22.69 -17.76
CA CYS A 26 20.90 22.06 -17.33
C CYS A 26 21.06 20.55 -17.12
N PHE A 27 21.86 19.87 -17.95
CA PHE A 27 22.17 18.44 -17.80
C PHE A 27 22.78 18.10 -16.43
N SER A 28 23.51 19.04 -15.80
CA SER A 28 24.11 18.80 -14.48
C SER A 28 23.08 18.76 -13.33
N PHE A 29 21.88 19.30 -13.56
CA PHE A 29 20.78 19.39 -12.59
C PHE A 29 19.58 18.50 -12.95
N PHE A 30 19.56 17.94 -14.16
CA PHE A 30 18.53 17.03 -14.64
C PHE A 30 18.67 15.70 -13.89
N ARG A 31 17.65 15.34 -13.10
CA ARG A 31 17.66 14.20 -12.17
C ARG A 31 16.50 13.25 -12.37
N MET A 32 15.35 13.77 -12.80
CA MET A 32 14.13 12.99 -12.96
C MET A 32 13.48 13.34 -14.29
N LEU A 33 13.05 12.32 -15.02
CA LEU A 33 12.26 12.43 -16.23
C LEU A 33 11.02 11.55 -16.10
N SER A 34 9.85 12.12 -16.32
CA SER A 34 8.58 11.41 -16.34
C SER A 34 7.86 11.64 -17.67
N LEU A 35 7.57 10.57 -18.39
CA LEU A 35 6.95 10.55 -19.72
C LEU A 35 5.54 9.97 -19.61
N LYS A 36 4.55 10.82 -19.36
CA LYS A 36 3.14 10.46 -19.12
C LYS A 36 2.27 10.68 -20.35
N ILE A 37 2.71 10.18 -21.50
CA ILE A 37 2.08 10.48 -22.79
C ILE A 37 0.89 9.53 -23.00
N PRO A 38 -0.35 10.03 -23.11
CA PRO A 38 -1.51 9.17 -23.31
C PRO A 38 -1.45 8.41 -24.64
N ALA A 39 -1.86 7.14 -24.66
CA ALA A 39 -1.92 6.28 -25.85
C ALA A 39 -2.48 6.97 -27.12
N ARG A 40 -3.55 7.77 -26.97
CA ARG A 40 -4.22 8.50 -28.07
C ARG A 40 -3.33 9.52 -28.81
N GLU A 41 -2.25 10.00 -28.21
CA GLU A 41 -1.29 10.92 -28.85
C GLU A 41 -0.48 10.19 -29.94
N PHE A 42 -0.22 8.90 -29.76
CA PHE A 42 0.51 8.08 -30.72
C PHE A 42 -0.35 7.66 -31.92
N GLU A 43 -1.68 7.57 -31.76
CA GLU A 43 -2.61 7.19 -32.84
C GLU A 43 -2.84 8.32 -33.86
N ASN A 44 -2.81 9.58 -33.41
CA ASN A 44 -3.31 10.72 -34.18
C ASN A 44 -2.21 11.54 -34.87
N THR A 45 -0.94 11.15 -34.74
CA THR A 45 0.17 12.00 -35.15
C THR A 45 0.97 11.41 -36.32
N SER A 46 1.11 12.19 -37.38
CA SER A 46 2.17 12.00 -38.39
C SER A 46 3.51 12.59 -37.92
N PHE A 47 3.70 12.66 -36.61
CA PHE A 47 4.85 13.31 -35.99
C PHE A 47 6.04 12.38 -36.15
N GLU A 48 7.01 12.80 -36.98
CA GLU A 48 8.26 12.05 -37.14
C GLU A 48 9.04 12.08 -35.82
N PRO A 49 9.50 10.93 -35.32
CA PRO A 49 10.32 10.87 -34.14
C PRO A 49 11.58 11.73 -34.29
N SER A 50 11.77 12.61 -33.30
CA SER A 50 12.96 13.45 -33.24
C SER A 50 14.05 12.69 -32.50
N ASP A 51 15.18 12.45 -33.18
CA ASP A 51 16.42 11.94 -32.57
C ASP A 51 16.89 12.80 -31.37
N ALA A 52 16.32 14.00 -31.20
CA ALA A 52 16.63 14.91 -30.12
C ALA A 52 16.40 14.32 -28.72
N LEU A 53 15.40 13.44 -28.52
CA LEU A 53 15.20 12.82 -27.20
C LEU A 53 16.35 11.87 -26.87
N ILE A 54 16.80 11.09 -27.86
CA ILE A 54 17.97 10.21 -27.72
C ILE A 54 19.22 11.03 -27.40
N ASP A 55 19.43 12.15 -28.09
CA ASP A 55 20.54 13.06 -27.82
C ASP A 55 20.51 13.64 -26.40
N VAL A 56 19.31 13.96 -25.90
CA VAL A 56 19.13 14.44 -24.52
C VAL A 56 19.46 13.33 -23.52
N LEU A 57 18.92 12.13 -23.71
CA LEU A 57 19.18 10.98 -22.83
C LEU A 57 20.66 10.60 -22.81
N GLY A 58 21.32 10.59 -23.98
CA GLY A 58 22.75 10.32 -24.10
C GLY A 58 23.65 11.34 -23.38
N ARG A 59 23.13 12.56 -23.10
CA ARG A 59 23.83 13.60 -22.32
C ARG A 59 23.39 13.66 -20.85
N ALA A 60 22.33 12.94 -20.49
CA ALA A 60 21.73 12.94 -19.15
C ALA A 60 22.53 12.08 -18.15
N SER A 61 23.83 12.36 -18.02
CA SER A 61 24.80 11.65 -17.16
C SER A 61 24.53 11.69 -15.65
N ARG A 62 23.41 12.26 -15.24
CA ARG A 62 22.99 12.35 -13.84
C ARG A 62 21.49 12.15 -13.69
N LEU A 63 20.84 11.51 -14.66
CA LEU A 63 19.45 11.09 -14.54
C LEU A 63 19.40 9.92 -13.56
N GLU A 64 18.66 10.09 -12.47
CA GLU A 64 18.56 9.15 -11.36
C GLU A 64 17.18 8.48 -11.32
N GLU A 65 16.13 9.16 -11.80
CA GLU A 65 14.75 8.69 -11.79
C GLU A 65 14.13 8.75 -13.21
N LEU A 66 13.45 7.68 -13.61
CA LEU A 66 12.78 7.57 -14.90
C LEU A 66 11.41 6.92 -14.72
N GLU A 67 10.38 7.63 -15.15
CA GLU A 67 9.00 7.15 -15.20
C GLU A 67 8.51 7.20 -16.64
N ILE A 68 7.94 6.11 -17.15
CA ILE A 68 7.40 6.03 -18.51
C ILE A 68 6.04 5.32 -18.45
N ASP A 69 4.99 6.05 -18.84
CA ASP A 69 3.69 5.48 -19.13
C ASP A 69 3.58 5.14 -20.62
N ASN A 70 2.80 4.11 -20.96
CA ASN A 70 2.66 3.57 -22.30
C ASN A 70 4.03 3.26 -22.94
N CYS A 71 4.95 2.66 -22.17
CA CYS A 71 6.35 2.47 -22.54
C CYS A 71 6.52 1.78 -23.90
N GLU A 72 5.76 0.71 -24.16
CA GLU A 72 5.85 0.01 -25.46
C GLU A 72 5.44 0.92 -26.63
N MET A 73 4.40 1.74 -26.48
CA MET A 73 3.97 2.66 -27.53
C MET A 73 5.04 3.71 -27.81
N LEU A 74 5.70 4.19 -26.76
CA LEU A 74 6.82 5.13 -26.88
C LEU A 74 8.03 4.50 -27.58
N LEU A 75 8.39 3.27 -27.23
CA LEU A 75 9.53 2.56 -27.82
C LEU A 75 9.27 2.13 -29.26
N SER A 76 8.05 1.69 -29.58
CA SER A 76 7.65 1.36 -30.95
C SER A 76 7.61 2.59 -31.86
N TRP A 77 7.37 3.77 -31.29
CA TRP A 77 7.47 5.05 -31.99
C TRP A 77 8.92 5.39 -32.38
N HIS A 78 9.94 4.95 -31.60
CA HIS A 78 11.34 5.16 -31.93
C HIS A 78 12.25 4.01 -31.44
N LEU A 79 12.63 3.09 -32.35
CA LEU A 79 13.35 1.86 -31.98
C LEU A 79 14.67 2.07 -31.20
N TRP A 80 15.47 3.08 -31.56
CA TRP A 80 16.72 3.40 -30.85
C TRP A 80 16.53 4.03 -29.46
N LEU A 81 15.30 4.38 -29.08
CA LEU A 81 15.02 4.89 -27.76
C LEU A 81 15.24 3.82 -26.68
N SER A 82 14.93 2.56 -26.99
CA SER A 82 15.21 1.42 -26.10
C SER A 82 16.70 1.38 -25.75
N ASP A 83 17.56 1.35 -26.78
CA ASP A 83 19.02 1.36 -26.61
C ASP A 83 19.51 2.56 -25.77
N ALA A 84 18.97 3.75 -26.04
CA ALA A 84 19.35 4.98 -25.34
C ALA A 84 18.96 4.93 -23.84
N LEU A 85 17.80 4.38 -23.51
CA LEU A 85 17.32 4.23 -22.14
C LEU A 85 18.09 3.14 -21.40
N SER A 86 18.34 1.99 -22.03
CA SER A 86 19.12 0.90 -21.44
C SER A 86 20.60 1.26 -21.21
N ALA A 87 21.14 2.18 -22.02
CA ALA A 87 22.50 2.70 -21.87
C ALA A 87 22.68 3.67 -20.69
N LEU A 88 21.58 4.11 -20.03
CA LEU A 88 21.67 4.92 -18.82
C LEU A 88 22.34 4.08 -17.71
N THR A 89 23.38 4.64 -17.10
CA THR A 89 24.17 3.98 -16.03
C THR A 89 24.01 4.63 -14.66
N THR A 90 23.36 5.79 -14.61
CA THR A 90 23.17 6.56 -13.37
C THR A 90 21.79 6.40 -12.76
N LEU A 91 20.90 5.64 -13.41
CA LEU A 91 19.54 5.46 -12.96
C LEU A 91 19.52 4.64 -11.66
N LYS A 92 18.66 5.05 -10.74
CA LYS A 92 18.42 4.37 -9.47
C LYS A 92 16.96 3.93 -9.35
N GLU A 93 16.04 4.70 -9.93
CA GLU A 93 14.61 4.43 -9.84
C GLU A 93 13.99 4.33 -11.23
N LEU A 94 13.21 3.28 -11.43
CA LEU A 94 12.50 3.01 -12.67
C LEU A 94 11.03 2.72 -12.39
N MET A 95 10.14 3.45 -13.05
CA MET A 95 8.70 3.22 -13.05
C MET A 95 8.22 3.04 -14.50
N VAL A 96 7.72 1.86 -14.84
CA VAL A 96 7.33 1.55 -16.23
C VAL A 96 6.10 0.67 -16.29
N ASP A 97 5.31 0.83 -17.34
CA ASP A 97 4.27 -0.12 -17.73
C ASP A 97 4.75 -1.05 -18.86
N ILE A 98 4.51 -2.34 -18.70
CA ILE A 98 4.85 -3.38 -19.66
C ILE A 98 3.55 -4.05 -20.07
N GLY A 99 3.00 -3.63 -21.20
CA GLY A 99 1.78 -4.20 -21.74
C GLY A 99 1.91 -5.68 -22.16
N PRO A 100 0.78 -6.32 -22.54
CA PRO A 100 0.82 -7.67 -23.07
C PRO A 100 1.51 -7.69 -24.43
N HIS A 101 2.39 -8.67 -24.66
CA HIS A 101 3.16 -8.81 -25.90
C HIS A 101 4.01 -7.58 -26.24
N CYS A 102 4.57 -6.91 -25.23
CA CYS A 102 5.46 -5.75 -25.37
C CYS A 102 6.94 -6.14 -25.24
N PRO A 103 7.59 -6.67 -26.30
CA PRO A 103 8.98 -7.10 -26.21
C PRO A 103 9.95 -5.92 -26.08
N LEU A 104 9.63 -4.72 -26.59
CA LEU A 104 10.58 -3.62 -26.57
C LEU A 104 10.82 -3.10 -25.16
N SER A 105 9.75 -2.92 -24.36
CA SER A 105 9.88 -2.49 -22.96
C SER A 105 10.52 -3.58 -22.09
N TYR A 106 10.19 -4.85 -22.35
CA TYR A 106 10.85 -5.98 -21.69
C TYR A 106 12.36 -6.00 -21.96
N ASP A 107 12.75 -5.97 -23.24
CA ASP A 107 14.15 -5.96 -23.68
C ASP A 107 14.88 -4.73 -23.12
N MET A 108 14.25 -3.57 -23.15
CA MET A 108 14.80 -2.33 -22.60
C MET A 108 15.18 -2.51 -21.13
N VAL A 109 14.25 -3.00 -20.29
CA VAL A 109 14.49 -3.21 -18.86
C VAL A 109 15.57 -4.28 -18.65
N GLN A 110 15.49 -5.38 -19.37
CA GLN A 110 16.48 -6.46 -19.26
C GLN A 110 17.89 -5.98 -19.63
N ASP A 111 18.01 -5.11 -20.63
CA ASP A 111 19.30 -4.62 -21.12
C ASP A 111 19.86 -3.43 -20.34
N MET A 112 19.13 -2.87 -19.36
CA MET A 112 19.61 -1.73 -18.59
C MET A 112 20.94 -2.03 -17.89
N LYS A 113 21.84 -1.05 -17.91
CA LYS A 113 23.17 -1.15 -17.28
C LYS A 113 23.26 -0.44 -15.93
N SER A 114 22.16 0.16 -15.48
CA SER A 114 22.05 0.83 -14.18
C SER A 114 21.93 -0.17 -13.03
N ALA A 115 22.46 0.22 -11.87
CA ALA A 115 22.27 -0.51 -10.62
C ALA A 115 21.02 0.04 -9.91
N LEU A 116 19.84 -0.42 -10.36
CA LEU A 116 18.57 0.07 -9.83
C LEU A 116 18.41 -0.29 -8.35
N VAL A 117 17.91 0.68 -7.58
CA VAL A 117 17.59 0.59 -6.16
C VAL A 117 16.08 0.41 -5.98
N LYS A 118 15.26 1.08 -6.80
CA LYS A 118 13.81 0.97 -6.80
C LYS A 118 13.30 0.61 -8.18
N VAL A 119 12.37 -0.33 -8.24
CA VAL A 119 11.65 -0.66 -9.48
C VAL A 119 10.15 -0.74 -9.20
N SER A 120 9.34 -0.12 -10.06
CA SER A 120 7.89 -0.23 -10.07
C SER A 120 7.43 -0.59 -11.47
N ILE A 121 6.83 -1.77 -11.63
CA ILE A 121 6.43 -2.30 -12.94
C ILE A 121 4.95 -2.65 -12.94
N VAL A 122 4.22 -2.07 -13.89
CA VAL A 122 2.82 -2.41 -14.15
C VAL A 122 2.73 -3.33 -15.34
N PHE A 123 2.28 -4.57 -15.13
CA PHE A 123 2.12 -5.55 -16.21
C PHE A 123 0.71 -5.48 -16.81
N GLY A 124 0.62 -5.49 -18.14
CA GLY A 124 -0.65 -5.53 -18.87
C GLY A 124 -1.10 -6.94 -19.27
N GLY A 125 -0.44 -7.99 -18.77
CA GLY A 125 -0.76 -9.38 -19.10
C GLY A 125 0.14 -10.39 -18.37
N ILE A 126 -0.16 -11.68 -18.57
CA ILE A 126 0.41 -12.82 -17.81
C ILE A 126 1.65 -13.46 -18.46
N ASP A 127 2.13 -12.94 -19.57
CA ASP A 127 3.12 -13.65 -20.41
C ASP A 127 4.57 -13.49 -19.95
N TYR A 128 4.84 -12.67 -18.94
CA TYR A 128 6.19 -12.35 -18.50
C TYR A 128 6.43 -12.74 -17.05
N ASP A 129 7.58 -13.36 -16.82
CA ASP A 129 8.12 -13.61 -15.49
C ASP A 129 8.76 -12.31 -14.96
N PRO A 130 8.15 -11.65 -13.95
CA PRO A 130 8.66 -10.38 -13.44
C PRO A 130 9.99 -10.54 -12.71
N ILE A 131 10.27 -11.71 -12.13
CA ILE A 131 11.49 -11.97 -11.36
C ILE A 131 12.70 -12.05 -12.30
N ARG A 132 12.55 -12.74 -13.43
CA ARG A 132 13.58 -12.77 -14.47
C ARG A 132 13.88 -11.40 -15.04
N LEU A 133 12.84 -10.59 -15.23
CA LEU A 133 13.00 -9.24 -15.78
C LEU A 133 13.91 -8.37 -14.91
N ILE A 134 13.77 -8.48 -13.58
CA ILE A 134 14.54 -7.67 -12.62
C ILE A 134 15.81 -8.36 -12.08
N ALA A 135 16.10 -9.58 -12.53
CA ALA A 135 17.21 -10.39 -12.01
C ALA A 135 18.59 -9.72 -12.13
N ASN A 136 18.79 -8.90 -13.17
CA ASN A 136 20.03 -8.14 -13.39
C ASN A 136 20.31 -7.10 -12.28
N PHE A 137 19.29 -6.72 -11.51
CA PHE A 137 19.37 -5.74 -10.42
C PHE A 137 19.36 -6.40 -9.03
N SER A 138 19.41 -7.74 -8.96
CA SER A 138 19.34 -8.51 -7.72
C SER A 138 20.25 -8.02 -6.59
N ALA A 139 21.46 -7.56 -6.92
CA ALA A 139 22.44 -7.10 -5.94
C ALA A 139 22.26 -5.63 -5.49
N SER A 140 21.41 -4.85 -6.16
CA SER A 140 21.21 -3.42 -5.88
C SER A 140 19.81 -3.05 -5.45
N LEU A 141 18.78 -3.82 -5.81
CA LEU A 141 17.39 -3.51 -5.47
C LEU A 141 17.16 -3.52 -3.96
N GLU A 142 16.48 -2.48 -3.50
CA GLU A 142 16.03 -2.26 -2.12
C GLU A 142 14.49 -2.19 -2.05
N GLU A 143 13.84 -1.69 -3.10
CA GLU A 143 12.38 -1.59 -3.21
C GLU A 143 11.89 -2.19 -4.53
N VAL A 144 10.87 -3.04 -4.46
CA VAL A 144 10.26 -3.68 -5.63
C VAL A 144 8.74 -3.57 -5.54
N GLU A 145 8.13 -2.98 -6.56
CA GLU A 145 6.67 -2.85 -6.70
C GLU A 145 6.24 -3.53 -8.00
N LEU A 146 5.42 -4.58 -7.88
CA LEU A 146 4.90 -5.34 -9.02
C LEU A 146 3.38 -5.24 -9.04
N HIS A 147 2.86 -4.66 -10.11
CA HIS A 147 1.43 -4.52 -10.31
C HIS A 147 0.98 -5.43 -11.46
N SER A 148 -0.09 -6.20 -11.25
CA SER A 148 -0.71 -7.05 -12.26
C SER A 148 0.21 -8.12 -12.88
N ALA A 149 1.25 -8.54 -12.16
CA ALA A 149 2.19 -9.58 -12.57
C ALA A 149 1.73 -10.99 -12.13
N GLN A 150 2.36 -12.01 -12.70
CA GLN A 150 2.21 -13.39 -12.26
C GLN A 150 3.57 -13.93 -11.83
N LEU A 151 3.70 -14.21 -10.54
CA LEU A 151 4.87 -14.92 -10.02
C LEU A 151 4.66 -16.41 -10.25
N ILE A 152 5.33 -16.95 -11.27
CA ILE A 152 5.31 -18.37 -11.59
C ILE A 152 6.61 -18.94 -11.04
N PRO A 153 6.57 -19.78 -9.99
CA PRO A 153 7.77 -20.45 -9.50
C PRO A 153 8.40 -21.28 -10.62
N ASP A 154 9.68 -21.02 -10.91
CA ASP A 154 10.52 -21.83 -11.77
C ASP A 154 11.61 -22.50 -10.92
N ASP A 155 11.35 -23.75 -10.54
CA ASP A 155 12.19 -24.58 -9.69
C ASP A 155 13.68 -24.61 -10.10
N ASP A 156 13.99 -24.49 -11.39
CA ASP A 156 15.36 -24.62 -11.88
C ASP A 156 16.13 -23.30 -11.83
N LEU A 157 15.44 -22.16 -12.00
CA LEU A 157 16.08 -20.85 -12.07
C LEU A 157 16.06 -20.11 -10.74
N ASP A 158 15.01 -20.30 -9.96
CA ASP A 158 14.80 -19.48 -8.76
C ASP A 158 15.68 -19.91 -7.60
N ARG A 159 16.14 -21.17 -7.58
CA ARG A 159 16.96 -21.73 -6.47
C ARG A 159 18.30 -21.03 -6.24
N GLY A 160 18.75 -20.19 -7.17
CA GLY A 160 19.96 -19.39 -7.04
C GLY A 160 19.73 -17.89 -7.06
N LEU A 161 18.52 -17.45 -7.38
CA LEU A 161 18.21 -16.03 -7.53
C LEU A 161 17.67 -15.48 -6.22
N GLN A 162 18.36 -14.46 -5.69
CA GLN A 162 17.96 -13.78 -4.47
C GLN A 162 18.17 -12.29 -4.63
N PHE A 163 17.34 -11.53 -3.94
CA PHE A 163 17.36 -10.07 -3.86
C PHE A 163 17.69 -9.68 -2.41
N PRO A 164 18.94 -9.90 -1.96
CA PRO A 164 19.30 -9.82 -0.55
C PRO A 164 19.20 -8.42 0.06
N ARG A 165 19.06 -7.37 -0.77
CA ARG A 165 18.92 -5.98 -0.32
C ARG A 165 17.48 -5.48 -0.31
N VAL A 166 16.55 -6.24 -0.88
CA VAL A 166 15.14 -5.83 -0.90
C VAL A 166 14.58 -5.86 0.51
N GLN A 167 14.11 -4.69 0.95
CA GLN A 167 13.51 -4.46 2.26
C GLN A 167 12.02 -4.11 2.13
N TYR A 168 11.59 -3.59 0.98
CA TYR A 168 10.20 -3.26 0.68
C TYR A 168 9.74 -4.01 -0.57
N PHE A 169 8.64 -4.74 -0.45
CA PHE A 169 8.00 -5.42 -1.58
C PHE A 169 6.52 -5.11 -1.61
N LEU A 170 6.03 -4.59 -2.73
CA LEU A 170 4.61 -4.38 -2.98
C LEU A 170 4.16 -5.25 -4.15
N MET A 171 3.03 -5.91 -3.95
CA MET A 171 2.41 -6.76 -4.95
C MET A 171 0.90 -6.47 -5.01
N SER A 172 0.41 -5.88 -6.10
CA SER A 172 -1.02 -5.56 -6.28
C SER A 172 -1.61 -6.14 -7.57
N ASN A 173 -2.82 -6.69 -7.52
CA ASN A 173 -3.51 -7.32 -8.67
C ASN A 173 -2.78 -8.54 -9.28
N ASN A 174 -1.97 -9.26 -8.49
CA ASN A 174 -1.20 -10.41 -8.98
C ASN A 174 -1.96 -11.73 -8.75
N HIS A 175 -1.41 -12.85 -9.24
CA HIS A 175 -1.69 -14.15 -8.62
C HIS A 175 -0.79 -14.36 -7.41
N TRP A 176 -1.27 -15.11 -6.41
CA TRP A 176 -0.51 -15.33 -5.19
C TRP A 176 0.65 -16.29 -5.40
N PRO A 177 1.90 -15.87 -5.14
CA PRO A 177 3.01 -16.80 -5.00
C PRO A 177 2.89 -17.56 -3.67
N SER A 178 3.55 -18.71 -3.58
CA SER A 178 3.79 -19.33 -2.27
C SER A 178 4.68 -18.43 -1.41
N VAL A 179 4.42 -18.43 -0.09
CA VAL A 179 5.27 -17.71 0.87
C VAL A 179 6.70 -18.25 0.83
N GLU A 180 6.87 -19.55 0.61
CA GLU A 180 8.18 -20.18 0.39
C GLU A 180 9.00 -19.45 -0.68
N HIS A 181 8.39 -19.23 -1.84
CA HIS A 181 9.04 -18.61 -2.97
C HIS A 181 9.45 -17.16 -2.65
N LEU A 182 8.57 -16.39 -2.01
CA LEU A 182 8.90 -15.01 -1.61
C LEU A 182 9.97 -14.94 -0.51
N VAL A 183 9.95 -15.84 0.48
CA VAL A 183 11.00 -15.92 1.52
C VAL A 183 12.36 -16.22 0.90
N HIS A 184 12.39 -17.09 -0.11
CA HIS A 184 13.62 -17.40 -0.84
C HIS A 184 14.15 -16.20 -1.62
N LEU A 185 13.29 -15.53 -2.39
CA LEU A 185 13.67 -14.39 -3.22
C LEU A 185 14.08 -13.17 -2.38
N PHE A 186 13.37 -12.89 -1.29
CA PHE A 186 13.51 -11.67 -0.49
C PHE A 186 13.82 -12.00 0.99
N PRO A 187 15.01 -12.56 1.29
CA PRO A 187 15.30 -13.09 2.63
C PRO A 187 15.39 -12.00 3.72
N ASN A 188 15.64 -10.74 3.34
CA ASN A 188 15.78 -9.60 4.26
C ASN A 188 14.60 -8.62 4.17
N LEU A 189 13.43 -9.10 3.75
CA LEU A 189 12.24 -8.27 3.63
C LEU A 189 11.81 -7.71 4.99
N HIS A 190 11.55 -6.41 5.06
CA HIS A 190 11.08 -5.71 6.25
C HIS A 190 9.60 -5.34 6.12
N SER A 191 9.19 -4.83 4.97
CA SER A 191 7.81 -4.43 4.69
C SER A 191 7.25 -5.17 3.48
N LEU A 192 6.08 -5.78 3.66
CA LEU A 192 5.33 -6.48 2.61
C LEU A 192 3.96 -5.83 2.43
N CYS A 193 3.71 -5.28 1.24
CA CYS A 193 2.42 -4.70 0.85
C CYS A 193 1.70 -5.58 -0.17
N THR A 194 0.43 -5.90 0.07
CA THR A 194 -0.44 -6.69 -0.80
C THR A 194 -1.69 -5.90 -1.19
N GLY A 195 -2.16 -6.02 -2.42
CA GLY A 195 -3.36 -5.31 -2.89
C GLY A 195 -4.09 -6.01 -4.02
N PHE A 196 -4.81 -7.07 -3.72
CA PHE A 196 -5.40 -7.94 -4.74
C PHE A 196 -6.89 -7.60 -4.93
N THR A 197 -7.27 -7.15 -6.14
CA THR A 197 -8.67 -6.77 -6.42
C THR A 197 -9.49 -7.88 -7.05
N GLU A 198 -8.86 -8.84 -7.74
CA GLU A 198 -9.61 -9.86 -8.50
C GLU A 198 -10.28 -10.90 -7.60
N HIS A 199 -9.62 -11.36 -6.52
CA HIS A 199 -10.22 -12.32 -5.59
C HIS A 199 -11.44 -11.74 -4.88
N GLU A 200 -11.43 -10.46 -4.50
CA GLU A 200 -12.59 -9.83 -3.88
C GLU A 200 -13.75 -9.64 -4.85
N LYS A 201 -13.46 -9.21 -6.10
CA LYS A 201 -14.49 -9.17 -7.15
C LYS A 201 -15.11 -10.55 -7.35
N GLN A 202 -14.30 -11.60 -7.33
CA GLN A 202 -14.77 -12.97 -7.48
C GLN A 202 -15.52 -13.48 -6.24
N LEU A 203 -15.05 -13.21 -5.02
CA LEU A 203 -15.75 -13.53 -3.76
C LEU A 203 -17.13 -12.88 -3.72
N ARG A 204 -17.21 -11.59 -4.07
CA ARG A 204 -18.48 -10.88 -4.23
C ARG A 204 -19.35 -11.56 -5.29
N ALA A 205 -18.80 -11.89 -6.45
CA ALA A 205 -19.54 -12.56 -7.52
C ALA A 205 -20.07 -13.95 -7.13
N ASP A 206 -19.29 -14.77 -6.43
CA ASP A 206 -19.66 -16.12 -5.97
C ASP A 206 -20.81 -16.05 -4.97
N MET A 207 -20.79 -15.07 -4.07
CA MET A 207 -21.87 -14.84 -3.12
C MET A 207 -23.17 -14.46 -3.84
N TYR A 208 -23.13 -13.52 -4.78
CA TYR A 208 -24.33 -13.10 -5.53
C TYR A 208 -24.89 -14.22 -6.40
N ARG A 209 -24.05 -15.14 -6.89
CA ARG A 209 -24.46 -16.29 -7.72
C ARG A 209 -25.07 -17.44 -6.92
N GLY A 210 -25.02 -17.40 -5.58
CA GLY A 210 -25.66 -18.37 -4.70
C GLY A 210 -25.10 -19.78 -4.87
N TYR A 211 -23.78 -19.94 -4.72
CA TYR A 211 -23.06 -21.22 -4.52
C TYR A 211 -23.55 -22.37 -5.43
N ARG A 212 -23.33 -22.25 -6.75
CA ARG A 212 -23.57 -23.36 -7.69
C ARG A 212 -22.30 -23.97 -8.30
N SER A 213 -21.11 -23.44 -8.01
CA SER A 213 -19.86 -24.11 -8.33
C SER A 213 -19.50 -25.09 -7.21
N ASN A 214 -18.87 -26.21 -7.58
CA ASN A 214 -18.37 -27.22 -6.62
C ASN A 214 -17.08 -26.78 -5.91
N HIS A 215 -16.55 -25.61 -6.24
CA HIS A 215 -15.33 -25.04 -5.67
C HIS A 215 -15.57 -23.54 -5.49
N SER A 216 -15.39 -23.06 -4.26
CA SER A 216 -15.51 -21.64 -3.92
C SER A 216 -14.12 -21.01 -3.83
N VAL A 217 -14.00 -19.72 -4.17
CA VAL A 217 -12.73 -18.99 -3.96
C VAL A 217 -12.26 -19.06 -2.50
N MET A 218 -13.18 -19.24 -1.55
CA MET A 218 -12.84 -19.43 -0.15
C MET A 218 -12.06 -20.73 0.09
N ASP A 219 -12.34 -21.79 -0.66
CA ASP A 219 -11.58 -23.04 -0.57
C ASP A 219 -10.14 -22.81 -1.04
N ASP A 220 -9.95 -22.11 -2.17
CA ASP A 220 -8.61 -21.75 -2.68
C ASP A 220 -7.81 -20.92 -1.65
N ILE A 221 -8.48 -19.96 -1.00
CA ILE A 221 -7.90 -19.12 0.07
C ILE A 221 -7.42 -19.97 1.25
N LEU A 222 -8.26 -20.93 1.70
CA LEU A 222 -7.96 -21.79 2.84
C LEU A 222 -6.85 -22.80 2.51
N ASP A 223 -6.90 -23.41 1.32
CA ASP A 223 -5.89 -24.36 0.86
C ASP A 223 -4.52 -23.68 0.77
N LEU A 224 -4.46 -22.48 0.20
CA LEU A 224 -3.22 -21.70 0.11
C LEU A 224 -2.69 -21.28 1.49
N ARG A 225 -3.56 -20.85 2.40
CA ARG A 225 -3.17 -20.54 3.79
C ARG A 225 -2.57 -21.76 4.47
N GLU A 226 -3.22 -22.92 4.35
CA GLU A 226 -2.76 -24.15 4.98
C GLU A 226 -1.40 -24.59 4.40
N GLU A 227 -1.23 -24.49 3.08
CA GLU A 227 0.06 -24.76 2.42
C GLU A 227 1.17 -23.84 2.94
N ASN A 228 0.93 -22.52 2.99
CA ASN A 228 1.88 -21.54 3.51
C ASN A 228 2.23 -21.79 4.99
N GLN A 229 1.27 -22.14 5.82
CA GLN A 229 1.50 -22.47 7.23
C GLN A 229 2.31 -23.75 7.40
N ARG A 230 1.98 -24.80 6.64
CA ARG A 230 2.71 -26.09 6.66
C ARG A 230 4.17 -25.90 6.29
N TYR A 231 4.45 -25.08 5.28
CA TYR A 231 5.82 -24.75 4.91
C TYR A 231 6.56 -24.05 6.06
N GLN A 232 5.99 -22.96 6.59
CA GLN A 232 6.66 -22.13 7.60
C GLN A 232 6.84 -22.84 8.96
N THR A 233 6.02 -23.84 9.27
CA THR A 233 6.07 -24.60 10.53
C THR A 233 6.75 -25.96 10.43
N GLY A 234 7.19 -26.37 9.23
CA GLY A 234 7.90 -27.62 8.99
C GLY A 234 9.33 -27.65 9.58
N GLU A 235 10.01 -28.80 9.52
CA GLU A 235 11.37 -28.96 10.06
C GLU A 235 12.40 -28.00 9.44
N ASP A 236 12.25 -27.71 8.15
CA ASP A 236 13.08 -26.77 7.38
C ASP A 236 12.36 -25.42 7.15
N GLY A 237 11.25 -25.18 7.87
CA GLY A 237 10.38 -24.04 7.62
C GLY A 237 11.10 -22.70 7.75
N LEU A 238 11.17 -21.96 6.64
CA LEU A 238 11.73 -20.62 6.61
C LEU A 238 10.62 -19.59 6.79
N THR A 239 10.92 -18.58 7.60
CA THR A 239 10.09 -17.40 7.79
C THR A 239 10.97 -16.16 7.61
N TRP A 240 10.35 -15.00 7.39
CA TRP A 240 11.09 -13.74 7.39
C TRP A 240 11.45 -13.31 8.81
N SER A 241 12.72 -13.46 9.18
CA SER A 241 13.20 -13.00 10.49
C SER A 241 13.22 -11.48 10.65
N SER A 242 13.21 -10.73 9.55
CA SER A 242 13.30 -9.26 9.52
C SER A 242 11.97 -8.56 9.23
N LEU A 243 10.90 -9.32 8.93
CA LEU A 243 9.61 -8.75 8.55
C LEU A 243 8.99 -8.05 9.76
N ASN A 244 8.87 -6.73 9.66
CA ASN A 244 8.38 -5.88 10.74
C ASN A 244 7.05 -5.22 10.40
N HIS A 245 6.68 -5.17 9.12
CA HIS A 245 5.48 -4.50 8.64
C HIS A 245 4.81 -5.32 7.55
N ILE A 246 3.51 -5.57 7.69
CA ILE A 246 2.69 -6.06 6.60
C ILE A 246 1.50 -5.14 6.40
N ARG A 247 1.07 -5.02 5.15
CA ARG A 247 -0.05 -4.18 4.78
C ARG A 247 -0.83 -4.80 3.64
N GLY A 248 -2.14 -4.80 3.71
CA GLY A 248 -2.97 -5.24 2.59
C GLY A 248 -4.40 -5.55 2.97
N ARG A 249 -5.15 -6.13 2.04
CA ARG A 249 -6.56 -6.47 2.30
C ARG A 249 -6.69 -7.68 3.21
N THR A 250 -7.85 -7.85 3.83
CA THR A 250 -8.06 -8.90 4.82
C THR A 250 -7.82 -10.31 4.27
N ALA A 251 -8.41 -10.64 3.11
CA ALA A 251 -8.20 -11.96 2.49
C ALA A 251 -6.73 -12.18 2.10
N ASP A 252 -6.10 -11.12 1.59
CA ASP A 252 -4.70 -11.10 1.16
C ASP A 252 -3.76 -11.48 2.29
N LEU A 253 -3.89 -10.80 3.44
CA LEU A 253 -3.08 -11.06 4.61
C LEU A 253 -3.38 -12.42 5.24
N PHE A 254 -4.63 -12.87 5.21
CA PHE A 254 -5.04 -14.18 5.73
C PHE A 254 -4.40 -15.34 4.95
N MET A 255 -4.39 -15.27 3.61
CA MET A 255 -3.78 -16.30 2.75
C MET A 255 -2.29 -16.49 2.99
N LEU A 256 -1.58 -15.45 3.43
CA LEU A 256 -0.15 -15.56 3.74
C LEU A 256 0.12 -16.56 4.88
N GLY A 257 -0.84 -16.77 5.79
CA GLY A 257 -0.71 -17.75 6.87
C GLY A 257 0.61 -17.61 7.64
N LEU A 258 1.03 -16.37 7.95
CA LEU A 258 2.36 -16.07 8.47
C LEU A 258 2.58 -16.76 9.82
N ALA A 259 3.67 -17.51 9.97
CA ALA A 259 4.02 -18.16 11.23
C ALA A 259 5.01 -17.36 12.09
N CYS A 260 5.18 -16.06 11.80
CA CYS A 260 6.13 -15.17 12.45
C CYS A 260 5.46 -13.94 13.05
N ALA A 261 6.06 -13.37 14.10
CA ALA A 261 5.58 -12.13 14.67
C ALA A 261 5.92 -10.94 13.75
N VAL A 262 4.95 -10.04 13.52
CA VAL A 262 5.10 -8.82 12.74
C VAL A 262 4.78 -7.64 13.64
N TYR A 263 5.68 -6.66 13.73
CA TYR A 263 5.50 -5.55 14.66
C TYR A 263 4.28 -4.67 14.33
N ARG A 264 4.08 -4.35 13.04
CA ARG A 264 2.97 -3.54 12.53
C ARG A 264 2.17 -4.29 11.47
N VAL A 265 0.85 -4.30 11.61
CA VAL A 265 -0.09 -4.89 10.65
C VAL A 265 -1.11 -3.84 10.24
N ASP A 266 -1.20 -3.57 8.94
CA ASP A 266 -2.18 -2.64 8.37
C ASP A 266 -3.19 -3.41 7.51
N ILE A 267 -4.39 -3.63 8.06
CA ILE A 267 -5.51 -4.29 7.36
C ILE A 267 -6.35 -3.23 6.66
N ILE A 268 -6.34 -3.27 5.34
CA ILE A 268 -7.02 -2.31 4.47
C ILE A 268 -8.37 -2.89 4.05
N LEU A 269 -9.43 -2.08 4.11
CA LEU A 269 -10.76 -2.40 3.61
C LEU A 269 -11.33 -3.71 4.21
N VAL A 270 -11.48 -3.74 5.53
CA VAL A 270 -12.22 -4.83 6.17
C VAL A 270 -13.68 -4.79 5.74
N GLU A 271 -14.15 -5.91 5.20
CA GLU A 271 -15.53 -6.12 4.77
C GLU A 271 -16.23 -7.15 5.65
N THR A 272 -17.56 -7.15 5.63
CA THR A 272 -18.37 -8.15 6.34
C THR A 272 -18.00 -9.59 5.97
N LEU A 273 -17.56 -9.83 4.72
CA LEU A 273 -17.24 -11.15 4.20
C LEU A 273 -15.90 -11.70 4.67
N THR A 274 -14.96 -10.83 4.95
CA THR A 274 -13.59 -11.20 5.31
C THR A 274 -13.30 -10.95 6.78
N ARG A 275 -14.21 -10.31 7.53
CA ARG A 275 -14.03 -9.99 8.95
C ARG A 275 -13.59 -11.18 9.80
N ASP A 276 -14.14 -12.37 9.54
CA ASP A 276 -13.89 -13.57 10.34
C ASP A 276 -12.44 -14.08 10.18
N MET A 277 -11.70 -13.57 9.20
CA MET A 277 -10.28 -13.84 8.98
C MET A 277 -9.36 -12.96 9.84
N VAL A 278 -9.84 -11.82 10.35
CA VAL A 278 -9.02 -10.87 11.13
C VAL A 278 -8.46 -11.51 12.40
N PRO A 279 -9.24 -12.24 13.23
CA PRO A 279 -8.70 -12.88 14.43
C PRO A 279 -7.55 -13.85 14.12
N ASP A 280 -7.63 -14.58 13.01
CA ASP A 280 -6.59 -15.50 12.57
C ASP A 280 -5.32 -14.76 12.11
N ILE A 281 -5.46 -13.64 11.38
CA ILE A 281 -4.31 -12.77 11.04
C ILE A 281 -3.62 -12.28 12.31
N LEU A 282 -4.38 -11.84 13.31
CA LEU A 282 -3.83 -11.34 14.58
C LEU A 282 -3.16 -12.45 15.40
N LEU A 283 -3.72 -13.67 15.39
CA LEU A 283 -3.12 -14.83 16.04
C LEU A 283 -1.78 -15.22 15.40
N ASP A 284 -1.75 -15.21 14.07
CA ASP A 284 -0.59 -15.58 13.26
C ASP A 284 0.55 -14.55 13.44
N THR A 285 0.21 -13.25 13.37
CA THR A 285 1.19 -12.15 13.33
C THR A 285 1.50 -11.48 14.67
N ARG A 286 0.61 -11.58 15.67
CA ARG A 286 0.76 -11.00 17.02
C ARG A 286 1.28 -9.54 17.02
N PRO A 287 0.58 -8.60 16.36
CA PRO A 287 1.08 -7.25 16.17
C PRO A 287 1.13 -6.43 17.46
N SER A 288 2.09 -5.51 17.51
CA SER A 288 2.16 -4.46 18.53
C SER A 288 1.40 -3.20 18.08
N ILE A 289 1.37 -2.92 16.78
CA ILE A 289 0.63 -1.84 16.15
C ILE A 289 -0.32 -2.45 15.12
N LEU A 290 -1.61 -2.14 15.24
CA LEU A 290 -2.63 -2.59 14.31
C LEU A 290 -3.34 -1.38 13.73
N GLU A 291 -3.32 -1.25 12.40
CA GLU A 291 -4.14 -0.30 11.66
C GLU A 291 -5.24 -1.06 10.93
N ILE A 292 -6.49 -0.67 11.15
CA ILE A 292 -7.65 -1.24 10.47
C ILE A 292 -8.35 -0.12 9.72
N THR A 293 -8.47 -0.28 8.41
CA THR A 293 -9.34 0.56 7.59
C THR A 293 -10.60 -0.22 7.22
N PHE A 294 -11.76 0.39 7.38
CA PHE A 294 -13.04 -0.18 6.93
C PHE A 294 -13.95 0.90 6.35
N CYS A 295 -14.81 0.50 5.43
CA CYS A 295 -15.88 1.33 4.89
C CYS A 295 -17.19 0.93 5.55
N THR A 296 -17.96 1.91 6.01
CA THR A 296 -19.24 1.67 6.68
C THR A 296 -20.33 1.08 5.79
N GLU A 297 -20.14 1.10 4.46
CA GLU A 297 -21.03 0.42 3.51
C GLU A 297 -20.72 -1.06 3.35
N ASP A 298 -19.45 -1.44 3.54
CA ASP A 298 -18.97 -2.81 3.32
C ASP A 298 -18.94 -3.61 4.64
N LEU A 299 -18.96 -2.94 5.79
CA LEU A 299 -18.93 -3.55 7.12
C LEU A 299 -20.20 -3.24 7.93
N ASP A 300 -20.91 -4.30 8.35
CA ASP A 300 -21.98 -4.17 9.33
C ASP A 300 -21.41 -3.73 10.69
N LEU A 301 -21.79 -2.53 11.14
CA LEU A 301 -21.26 -1.93 12.36
C LEU A 301 -21.64 -2.72 13.63
N ASP A 302 -22.70 -3.52 13.57
CA ASP A 302 -23.10 -4.39 14.69
C ASP A 302 -22.07 -5.52 14.91
N LEU A 303 -21.18 -5.75 13.94
CA LEU A 303 -20.15 -6.79 13.92
C LEU A 303 -18.75 -6.30 14.35
N LEU A 304 -18.58 -4.99 14.55
CA LEU A 304 -17.32 -4.40 15.02
C LEU A 304 -16.80 -5.00 16.34
N PRO A 305 -17.64 -5.30 17.35
CA PRO A 305 -17.16 -5.84 18.63
C PRO A 305 -16.42 -7.18 18.48
N ASP A 306 -16.80 -7.98 17.48
CA ASP A 306 -16.23 -9.30 17.24
C ASP A 306 -14.99 -9.27 16.32
N LEU A 307 -14.67 -8.11 15.73
CA LEU A 307 -13.69 -7.99 14.64
C LEU A 307 -12.30 -8.48 15.05
N LEU A 308 -11.88 -8.15 16.28
CA LEU A 308 -10.55 -8.49 16.79
C LEU A 308 -10.50 -9.88 17.44
N GLY A 309 -11.65 -10.55 17.59
CA GLY A 309 -11.76 -11.81 18.33
C GLY A 309 -11.47 -11.64 19.83
N SER A 310 -10.83 -12.64 20.43
CA SER A 310 -10.51 -12.61 21.87
C SER A 310 -9.33 -11.68 22.17
N PRO A 311 -9.42 -10.81 23.19
CA PRO A 311 -8.37 -9.84 23.53
C PRO A 311 -7.05 -10.48 23.99
N GLU A 312 -7.04 -11.77 24.34
CA GLU A 312 -5.86 -12.48 24.81
C GLU A 312 -4.85 -12.81 23.68
N VAL A 313 -5.23 -12.59 22.43
CA VAL A 313 -4.54 -13.15 21.27
C VAL A 313 -3.33 -12.32 20.81
N ALA A 314 -3.31 -11.00 21.01
CA ALA A 314 -2.24 -10.14 20.52
C ALA A 314 -1.71 -9.18 21.60
N PRO A 315 -0.38 -8.95 21.69
CA PRO A 315 0.24 -7.96 22.57
C PRO A 315 0.06 -6.53 22.01
N LEU A 316 -1.19 -6.17 21.69
CA LEU A 316 -1.51 -4.95 20.99
C LEU A 316 -1.30 -3.73 21.90
N SER A 317 -0.46 -2.81 21.45
CA SER A 317 -0.16 -1.57 22.17
C SER A 317 -0.77 -0.34 21.49
N HIS A 318 -0.88 -0.33 20.17
CA HIS A 318 -1.45 0.78 19.40
C HIS A 318 -2.53 0.26 18.48
N LEU A 319 -3.71 0.90 18.51
CA LEU A 319 -4.80 0.64 17.59
C LEU A 319 -5.09 1.90 16.78
N ILE A 320 -5.06 1.77 15.47
CA ILE A 320 -5.41 2.83 14.52
C ILE A 320 -6.65 2.35 13.77
N LEU A 321 -7.74 3.09 13.86
CA LEU A 321 -8.99 2.82 13.17
C LEU A 321 -9.22 3.91 12.14
N GLN A 322 -9.24 3.54 10.88
CA GLN A 322 -9.64 4.42 9.78
C GLN A 322 -11.01 4.01 9.28
N CYS A 323 -12.02 4.79 9.65
CA CYS A 323 -13.39 4.62 9.22
C CYS A 323 -13.65 5.51 8.00
N VAL A 324 -13.98 4.91 6.86
CA VAL A 324 -14.49 5.62 5.68
C VAL A 324 -16.02 5.61 5.75
N VAL A 325 -16.58 6.77 6.03
CA VAL A 325 -18.01 6.99 6.27
C VAL A 325 -18.70 7.38 4.96
N ASN A 326 -19.82 6.73 4.67
CA ASN A 326 -20.74 7.13 3.59
C ASN A 326 -21.98 7.88 4.13
N VAL A 327 -22.85 8.40 3.26
CA VAL A 327 -23.91 9.37 3.55
C VAL A 327 -24.92 8.92 4.60
N SER A 328 -25.11 7.62 4.76
CA SER A 328 -26.21 7.02 5.51
C SER A 328 -25.80 6.34 6.81
N VAL A 329 -24.62 6.64 7.34
CA VAL A 329 -24.11 5.97 8.53
C VAL A 329 -24.83 6.42 9.79
N ASP A 330 -25.26 5.45 10.57
CA ASP A 330 -25.70 5.65 11.94
C ASP A 330 -24.47 5.85 12.83
N MET A 331 -24.20 7.10 13.20
CA MET A 331 -23.05 7.47 14.02
C MET A 331 -23.12 6.90 15.43
N ASP A 332 -24.32 6.68 15.98
CA ASP A 332 -24.48 6.06 17.29
C ASP A 332 -24.08 4.59 17.23
N LYS A 333 -24.44 3.88 16.15
CA LYS A 333 -23.96 2.52 15.90
C LYS A 333 -22.44 2.46 15.74
N LEU A 334 -21.85 3.35 14.93
CA LEU A 334 -20.39 3.40 14.74
C LEU A 334 -19.68 3.60 16.08
N LYS A 335 -20.14 4.61 16.85
CA LYS A 335 -19.62 4.90 18.18
C LYS A 335 -19.76 3.69 19.11
N PHE A 336 -20.94 3.08 19.20
CA PHE A 336 -21.16 1.92 20.07
C PHE A 336 -20.29 0.73 19.67
N GLY A 337 -20.19 0.44 18.37
CA GLY A 337 -19.35 -0.64 17.85
C GLY A 337 -17.86 -0.43 18.16
N VAL A 338 -17.35 0.80 18.00
CA VAL A 338 -15.97 1.15 18.37
C VAL A 338 -15.75 0.99 19.88
N LEU A 339 -16.64 1.52 20.72
CA LEU A 339 -16.52 1.42 22.18
C LEU A 339 -16.51 -0.04 22.66
N ALA A 340 -17.42 -0.86 22.14
CA ALA A 340 -17.50 -2.28 22.48
C ALA A 340 -16.28 -3.08 21.97
N MET A 341 -15.70 -2.70 20.83
CA MET A 341 -14.49 -3.32 20.30
C MET A 341 -13.24 -2.98 21.14
N ILE A 342 -13.13 -1.77 21.68
CA ILE A 342 -11.95 -1.35 22.47
C ILE A 342 -12.01 -1.77 23.94
N GLU A 343 -13.21 -1.93 24.51
CA GLU A 343 -13.42 -2.30 25.92
C GLU A 343 -12.56 -3.49 26.39
N PRO A 344 -12.44 -4.60 25.64
CA PRO A 344 -11.66 -5.76 26.08
C PRO A 344 -10.14 -5.63 25.88
N LEU A 345 -9.66 -4.60 25.17
CA LEU A 345 -8.26 -4.51 24.74
C LEU A 345 -7.33 -3.96 25.83
N LEU A 346 -6.02 -4.19 25.68
CA LEU A 346 -4.95 -3.70 26.55
C LEU A 346 -4.01 -2.70 25.84
N ILE A 347 -4.57 -1.76 25.07
CA ILE A 347 -3.81 -0.77 24.29
C ILE A 347 -3.34 0.45 25.12
N THR A 348 -2.28 1.11 24.66
CA THR A 348 -1.75 2.36 25.22
C THR A 348 -2.09 3.60 24.39
N SER A 349 -2.36 3.42 23.09
CA SER A 349 -2.64 4.51 22.14
C SER A 349 -3.79 4.11 21.21
N LEU A 350 -4.72 5.04 20.98
CA LEU A 350 -5.81 4.90 20.00
C LEU A 350 -5.83 6.09 19.06
N VAL A 351 -5.83 5.80 17.77
CA VAL A 351 -6.07 6.78 16.71
C VAL A 351 -7.37 6.42 16.01
N LEU A 352 -8.35 7.31 16.00
CA LEU A 352 -9.59 7.19 15.26
C LEU A 352 -9.62 8.23 14.14
N ARG A 353 -9.45 7.79 12.90
CA ARG A 353 -9.58 8.62 11.70
C ARG A 353 -10.95 8.38 11.08
N VAL A 354 -11.75 9.43 10.95
CA VAL A 354 -13.05 9.41 10.28
C VAL A 354 -12.91 10.21 8.99
N LYS A 355 -12.88 9.49 7.86
CA LYS A 355 -12.80 10.06 6.51
C LYS A 355 -14.16 9.93 5.84
N TRP A 356 -14.53 10.92 5.04
CA TRP A 356 -15.73 10.85 4.20
C TRP A 356 -15.33 10.52 2.77
N HIS A 357 -16.15 9.72 2.10
CA HIS A 357 -15.88 9.32 0.73
C HIS A 357 -15.97 10.53 -0.24
N GLU A 358 -14.88 10.83 -0.97
CA GLU A 358 -14.70 12.06 -1.77
C GLU A 358 -15.79 12.31 -2.83
N ASN A 359 -16.45 11.24 -3.31
CA ASN A 359 -17.49 11.34 -4.33
C ASN A 359 -18.83 11.83 -3.80
N VAL A 360 -18.96 12.07 -2.50
CA VAL A 360 -20.18 12.64 -1.95
C VAL A 360 -20.09 14.16 -1.98
N ASN A 361 -20.76 14.76 -2.97
CA ASN A 361 -21.16 16.17 -2.86
C ASN A 361 -21.76 16.37 -1.47
N MET A 362 -21.09 17.14 -0.60
CA MET A 362 -21.43 17.33 0.82
C MET A 362 -22.94 17.48 1.00
N SER A 363 -23.63 16.38 1.27
CA SER A 363 -25.07 16.43 1.42
C SER A 363 -25.35 17.21 2.72
N PRO A 364 -26.51 17.88 2.86
CA PRO A 364 -26.86 18.55 4.11
C PRO A 364 -26.76 17.64 5.34
N MET A 365 -26.93 16.33 5.16
CA MET A 365 -26.76 15.33 6.23
C MET A 365 -25.28 15.17 6.64
N HIS A 366 -24.33 15.24 5.70
CA HIS A 366 -22.89 15.24 6.03
C HIS A 366 -22.53 16.45 6.86
N LEU A 367 -22.96 17.64 6.41
CA LEU A 367 -22.69 18.87 7.14
C LEU A 367 -23.30 18.80 8.54
N ALA A 368 -24.51 18.24 8.70
CA ALA A 368 -25.11 18.07 10.02
C ALA A 368 -24.33 17.11 10.93
N ILE A 369 -23.74 16.03 10.40
CA ILE A 369 -22.91 15.10 11.19
C ILE A 369 -21.59 15.76 11.58
N VAL A 370 -20.93 16.43 10.63
CA VAL A 370 -19.69 17.16 10.88
C VAL A 370 -19.94 18.28 11.89
N GLU A 371 -21.03 19.04 11.74
CA GLU A 371 -21.46 20.07 12.69
C GLU A 371 -21.82 19.49 14.06
N ALA A 372 -22.38 18.28 14.13
CA ALA A 372 -22.67 17.61 15.40
C ALA A 372 -21.38 17.19 16.12
N LEU A 373 -20.40 16.64 15.39
CA LEU A 373 -19.07 16.33 15.94
C LEU A 373 -18.32 17.61 16.35
N ASP A 374 -18.44 18.68 15.56
CA ASP A 374 -17.82 19.98 15.81
C ASP A 374 -18.55 20.83 16.85
N SER A 375 -19.80 20.49 17.19
CA SER A 375 -20.57 21.23 18.19
C SER A 375 -19.77 21.31 19.50
N GLU A 376 -19.86 22.42 20.24
CA GLU A 376 -19.00 22.66 21.41
C GLU A 376 -18.98 21.46 22.36
N GLY A 377 -17.85 20.74 22.36
CA GLY A 377 -17.60 19.57 23.20
C GLY A 377 -17.91 18.20 22.58
N GLY A 378 -18.45 18.08 21.35
CA GLY A 378 -18.82 16.79 20.74
C GLY A 378 -17.65 15.80 20.67
N LEU A 379 -16.53 16.20 20.09
CA LEU A 379 -15.30 15.40 20.05
C LEU A 379 -14.69 15.15 21.43
N GLU A 380 -14.83 16.08 22.37
CA GLU A 380 -14.33 15.92 23.75
C GLU A 380 -15.16 14.89 24.52
N VAL A 381 -16.49 14.92 24.35
CA VAL A 381 -17.41 13.90 24.89
C VAL A 381 -17.07 12.53 24.32
N LEU A 382 -16.85 12.43 23.00
CA LEU A 382 -16.44 11.17 22.38
C LEU A 382 -15.09 10.68 22.92
N ALA A 383 -14.10 11.57 23.06
CA ALA A 383 -12.81 11.22 23.63
C ALA A 383 -12.94 10.74 25.09
N GLN A 384 -13.79 11.39 25.89
CA GLN A 384 -14.07 10.98 27.27
C GLN A 384 -14.77 9.61 27.32
N GLU A 385 -15.77 9.37 26.47
CA GLU A 385 -16.46 8.08 26.39
C GLU A 385 -15.53 6.95 25.95
N ILE A 386 -14.62 7.20 25.01
CA ILE A 386 -13.55 6.28 24.63
C ILE A 386 -12.66 5.97 25.83
N ALA A 387 -12.26 7.00 26.57
CA ALA A 387 -11.40 6.85 27.74
C ALA A 387 -12.11 6.04 28.86
N ASP A 388 -13.42 6.27 29.05
CA ASP A 388 -14.25 5.59 30.03
C ASP A 388 -14.56 4.13 29.65
N ALA A 389 -14.77 3.85 28.36
CA ALA A 389 -15.05 2.52 27.83
C ALA A 389 -13.84 1.58 27.88
N ALA A 390 -12.65 2.11 28.11
CA ALA A 390 -11.43 1.33 28.25
C ALA A 390 -10.90 1.32 29.70
N PRO A 391 -11.71 0.94 30.71
CA PRO A 391 -11.35 1.08 32.12
C PRO A 391 -10.23 0.11 32.55
N ALA A 392 -10.09 -1.03 31.85
CA ALA A 392 -9.00 -1.99 32.03
C ALA A 392 -7.62 -1.40 31.68
N LEU A 393 -7.58 -0.30 30.93
CA LEU A 393 -6.36 0.34 30.46
C LEU A 393 -5.76 1.27 31.51
N GLY A 394 -5.11 0.71 32.52
CA GLY A 394 -4.23 1.48 33.42
C GLY A 394 -3.10 2.25 32.70
N TYR A 395 -2.96 2.08 31.37
CA TYR A 395 -1.86 2.57 30.54
C TYR A 395 -2.31 3.36 29.30
N PHE A 396 -3.58 3.68 29.13
CA PHE A 396 -4.05 4.49 27.99
C PHE A 396 -3.54 5.93 28.12
N LYS A 397 -2.78 6.40 27.13
CA LYS A 397 -2.11 7.71 27.20
C LYS A 397 -2.70 8.74 26.24
N HIS A 398 -3.03 8.32 25.02
CA HIS A 398 -3.32 9.25 23.93
C HIS A 398 -4.54 8.82 23.12
N ILE A 399 -5.38 9.80 22.81
CA ILE A 399 -6.50 9.68 21.87
C ILE A 399 -6.28 10.69 20.76
N PHE A 400 -6.30 10.21 19.51
CA PHE A 400 -6.25 11.07 18.32
C PHE A 400 -7.54 10.88 17.56
N ILE A 401 -8.24 11.98 17.26
CA ILE A 401 -9.43 11.94 16.40
C ILE A 401 -9.16 12.87 15.22
N ASP A 402 -9.10 12.28 14.02
CA ASP A 402 -8.97 13.02 12.78
C ASP A 402 -10.28 13.00 12.01
N VAL A 403 -10.85 14.18 11.82
CA VAL A 403 -12.09 14.40 11.07
C VAL A 403 -11.68 15.15 9.81
N TRP A 404 -11.95 14.54 8.65
CA TRP A 404 -11.59 15.11 7.33
C TRP A 404 -11.91 16.62 7.24
N GLU A 405 -11.00 17.40 6.64
CA GLU A 405 -11.03 18.87 6.52
C GLU A 405 -10.98 19.70 7.81
N ARG A 406 -11.31 19.13 8.97
CA ARG A 406 -11.17 19.79 10.28
C ARG A 406 -9.78 19.63 10.88
N GLY A 407 -9.09 18.58 10.43
CA GLY A 407 -7.77 18.22 10.90
C GLY A 407 -7.84 17.53 12.25
N MET A 408 -6.69 16.98 12.63
CA MET A 408 -6.57 16.15 13.82
C MET A 408 -6.67 16.93 15.13
N ARG A 409 -7.46 16.40 16.06
CA ARG A 409 -7.52 16.79 17.47
C ARG A 409 -6.97 15.67 18.34
N CYS A 410 -6.31 16.06 19.44
CA CYS A 410 -5.49 15.15 20.24
C CYS A 410 -5.78 15.38 21.72
N TRP A 411 -5.86 14.31 22.50
CA TRP A 411 -6.06 14.37 23.94
C TRP A 411 -5.09 13.44 24.66
N ASN A 412 -4.57 13.92 25.79
CA ASN A 412 -3.92 13.09 26.80
C ASN A 412 -4.98 12.55 27.77
N VAL A 413 -4.86 11.27 28.11
CA VAL A 413 -5.72 10.62 29.10
C VAL A 413 -4.98 10.58 30.43
N ILE A 414 -5.50 11.30 31.41
CA ILE A 414 -4.92 11.42 32.76
C ILE A 414 -5.83 10.68 33.73
N ARG A 415 -5.27 9.71 34.46
CA ARG A 415 -5.94 9.06 35.59
C ARG A 415 -5.55 9.76 36.89
N ALA A 416 -6.53 10.31 37.59
CA ALA A 416 -6.35 10.82 38.95
C ALA A 416 -6.13 9.67 39.95
N ASP A 417 -5.57 9.98 41.11
CA ASP A 417 -5.28 9.00 42.19
C ASP A 417 -6.51 8.18 42.66
N TYR A 418 -7.73 8.68 42.38
CA TYR A 418 -8.99 8.03 42.72
C TYR A 418 -9.62 7.23 41.55
N GLY A 419 -8.90 7.06 40.46
CA GLY A 419 -9.37 6.33 39.26
C GLY A 419 -10.28 7.15 38.35
N GLU A 420 -10.51 8.44 38.63
CA GLU A 420 -11.22 9.34 37.74
C GLU A 420 -10.38 9.59 36.49
N ILE A 421 -10.99 9.39 35.32
CA ILE A 421 -10.35 9.57 34.01
C ILE A 421 -10.69 10.96 33.50
N GLN A 422 -9.68 11.75 33.13
CA GLN A 422 -9.84 13.05 32.51
C GLN A 422 -9.10 13.09 31.18
N VAL A 423 -9.76 13.57 30.13
CA VAL A 423 -9.11 13.89 28.86
C VAL A 423 -8.67 15.35 28.84
N VAL A 424 -7.44 15.62 28.43
CA VAL A 424 -6.88 16.97 28.31
C VAL A 424 -6.43 17.19 26.88
N GLU A 425 -7.07 18.13 26.18
CA GLU A 425 -6.71 18.47 24.81
C GLU A 425 -5.26 18.99 24.77
N ILE A 426 -4.47 18.47 23.83
CA ILE A 426 -3.10 18.90 23.55
C ILE A 426 -3.02 19.59 22.20
N SER A 427 -1.94 20.35 21.99
CA SER A 427 -1.75 21.04 20.71
C SER A 427 -1.57 20.05 19.57
N ARG A 428 -2.06 20.39 18.36
CA ARG A 428 -1.86 19.56 17.16
C ARG A 428 -0.39 19.24 16.91
N SER A 429 0.52 20.20 17.10
CA SER A 429 1.96 19.98 16.91
C SER A 429 2.52 18.93 17.88
N GLU A 430 2.09 18.96 19.14
CA GLU A 430 2.48 17.98 20.16
C GLU A 430 1.90 16.61 19.83
N GLY A 431 0.64 16.53 19.42
CA GLY A 431 0.03 15.29 18.97
C GLY A 431 0.74 14.66 17.76
N MET A 432 1.10 15.47 16.76
CA MET A 432 1.88 14.99 15.60
C MET A 432 3.28 14.49 15.99
N GLU A 433 3.93 15.15 16.94
CA GLU A 433 5.21 14.71 17.48
C GLU A 433 5.06 13.34 18.18
N ILE A 434 4.05 13.18 19.03
CA ILE A 434 3.75 11.90 19.70
C ILE A 434 3.53 10.79 18.67
N MET A 435 2.64 11.01 17.69
CA MET A 435 2.37 10.02 16.64
C MET A 435 3.64 9.63 15.88
N SER A 436 4.46 10.60 15.49
CA SER A 436 5.73 10.33 14.82
C SER A 436 6.68 9.52 15.70
N THR A 437 6.78 9.83 17.01
CA THR A 437 7.62 9.07 17.93
C THR A 437 7.10 7.66 18.21
N GLU A 438 5.79 7.43 18.10
CA GLU A 438 5.14 6.12 18.23
C GLU A 438 5.14 5.32 16.92
N GLY A 439 5.76 5.84 15.84
CA GLY A 439 5.78 5.18 14.53
C GLY A 439 4.44 5.21 13.79
N ILE A 440 3.52 6.08 14.21
CA ILE A 440 2.24 6.32 13.56
C ILE A 440 2.44 7.45 12.55
N GLU A 441 2.88 7.10 11.35
CA GLU A 441 3.06 8.07 10.27
C GLU A 441 1.71 8.56 9.72
N ASP A 442 1.67 9.84 9.34
CA ASP A 442 0.53 10.44 8.65
C ASP A 442 0.54 9.98 7.19
N MET A 443 -0.08 8.84 6.95
CA MET A 443 -0.23 8.31 5.61
C MET A 443 -1.46 8.92 4.93
N SER A 444 -1.44 10.25 4.77
CA SER A 444 -2.54 11.01 4.16
C SER A 444 -2.78 10.69 2.68
N ASP A 445 -1.84 9.99 2.01
CA ASP A 445 -1.78 9.96 0.54
C ASP A 445 -2.05 8.59 -0.11
N ILE A 446 -2.69 7.64 0.58
CA ILE A 446 -3.07 6.37 -0.09
C ILE A 446 -4.38 6.55 -0.85
N TYR A 447 -4.23 6.72 -2.15
CA TYR A 447 -5.26 6.64 -3.19
C TYR A 447 -6.07 5.33 -3.06
N TRP A 448 -7.40 5.46 -3.06
CA TRP A 448 -8.38 4.37 -3.09
C TRP A 448 -8.89 4.13 -4.50
#